data_AF-A0A356N693-F1
#
_entry.id   AF-A0A356N693-F1
#
_cell.length_a   1.000
_cell.length_b   1.000
_cell.length_c   1.000
_cell.angle_alpha   90.00
_cell.angle_beta   90.00
_cell.angle_gamma   90.00
#
_symmetry.space_group_name_H-M   'P 1'
#
loop_
_entity.id
_entity.type
_entity.pdbx_description
1 polymer ?
#
loop_
_entity_poly.entity_id
_entity_poly.type
_entity_poly.pdbx_seq_one_letter_code
_entity_poly.pdbx_strand_id
1 'polypeptide(L)'
;MITICSNKKGITIDFPAKIFKDYLVKIGKDSGEILDDVDIDKILVWTYDDFTAGKNSLDDLSDICNYLHTLLKVSNYSDLEKALHYGSELSFYIRDIKTRTDSFVSESMVILKEYIEKIRNIEKCEENK
;
A
#
# COMPACT_ATOMS: atom_id res chain seq x y z
N MET A 1 -3.69 -17.54 -2.63
CA MET A 1 -2.78 -18.19 -1.66
C MET A 1 -1.44 -18.40 -2.35
N ILE A 2 -0.45 -17.56 -2.09
CA ILE A 2 0.92 -17.76 -2.58
C ILE A 2 1.72 -18.29 -1.39
N THR A 3 2.34 -19.45 -1.55
CA THR A 3 3.16 -20.09 -0.51
C THR A 3 4.61 -20.03 -0.95
N ILE A 4 5.46 -19.34 -0.19
CA ILE A 4 6.92 -19.34 -0.35
C ILE A 4 7.50 -20.19 0.78
N CYS A 5 8.20 -21.28 0.44
CA CYS A 5 8.82 -22.18 1.42
C CYS A 5 10.30 -21.82 1.62
N SER A 6 10.72 -21.58 2.87
CA SER A 6 12.13 -21.50 3.27
C SER A 6 12.35 -22.31 4.55
N ASN A 7 13.53 -22.93 4.67
CA ASN A 7 13.89 -23.96 5.66
C ASN A 7 14.08 -23.43 7.11
N LYS A 8 13.48 -22.29 7.44
CA LYS A 8 13.32 -21.75 8.80
C LYS A 8 11.87 -21.32 8.90
N LYS A 9 11.10 -21.94 9.83
CA LYS A 9 9.67 -21.69 10.10
C LYS A 9 9.23 -20.31 9.58
N GLY A 10 8.64 -20.29 8.39
CA GLY A 10 8.15 -19.06 7.78
C GLY A 10 7.10 -18.46 8.72
N ILE A 11 7.27 -17.19 9.05
CA ILE A 11 6.20 -16.43 9.70
C ILE A 11 5.21 -16.10 8.60
N THR A 12 4.05 -16.75 8.63
CA THR A 12 2.91 -16.37 7.79
C THR A 12 2.34 -15.08 8.35
N ILE A 13 2.30 -14.04 7.53
CA ILE A 13 1.50 -12.84 7.79
C ILE A 13 0.22 -13.04 6.98
N ASP A 14 -0.92 -12.96 7.67
CA ASP A 14 -2.21 -13.00 7.00
C ASP A 14 -2.56 -11.60 6.48
N PHE A 15 -3.05 -11.53 5.24
CA PHE A 15 -3.54 -10.29 4.65
C PHE A 15 -4.54 -9.60 5.60
N PRO A 16 -4.46 -8.27 5.83
CA PRO A 16 -5.31 -7.54 6.76
C PRO A 16 -6.75 -7.35 6.27
N ALA A 17 -7.48 -8.45 6.08
CA ALA A 17 -8.79 -8.49 5.43
C ALA A 17 -9.84 -7.63 6.14
N LYS A 18 -9.79 -7.53 7.47
CA LYS A 18 -10.71 -6.71 8.25
C LYS A 18 -10.49 -5.21 7.94
N ILE A 19 -9.24 -4.76 7.97
CA ILE A 19 -8.86 -3.37 7.71
C ILE A 19 -9.25 -3.00 6.27
N PHE A 20 -8.89 -3.86 5.31
CA PHE A 20 -9.23 -3.64 3.92
C PHE A 20 -10.73 -3.58 3.68
N LYS A 21 -11.52 -4.46 4.32
CA LYS A 21 -12.98 -4.43 4.24
C LYS A 21 -13.55 -3.11 4.79
N ASP A 22 -13.01 -2.60 5.88
CA ASP A 22 -13.45 -1.31 6.44
C ASP A 22 -13.18 -0.16 5.45
N TYR A 23 -12.10 -0.21 4.67
CA TYR A 23 -11.86 0.76 3.59
C TYR A 23 -12.82 0.61 2.41
N LEU A 24 -13.13 -0.61 1.98
CA LEU A 24 -14.13 -0.85 0.93
C LEU A 24 -15.52 -0.30 1.33
N VAL A 25 -15.93 -0.51 2.58
CA VAL A 25 -17.19 0.03 3.11
C VAL A 25 -17.20 1.56 3.05
N LYS A 26 -16.08 2.23 3.35
CA LYS A 26 -15.99 3.70 3.28
C LYS A 26 -16.18 4.26 1.87
N ILE A 27 -15.82 3.51 0.82
CA ILE A 27 -16.08 3.88 -0.58
C ILE A 27 -17.39 3.30 -1.13
N GLY A 28 -18.18 2.62 -0.30
CA GLY A 28 -19.46 2.04 -0.69
C GLY A 28 -19.35 0.82 -1.60
N LYS A 29 -18.24 0.06 -1.51
CA LYS A 29 -17.98 -1.14 -2.31
C LYS A 29 -17.94 -2.41 -1.47
N ASP A 30 -18.32 -3.52 -2.10
CA ASP A 30 -18.19 -4.86 -1.55
C ASP A 30 -16.91 -5.59 -2.02
N SER A 31 -16.59 -6.69 -1.35
CA SER A 31 -15.46 -7.55 -1.73
C SER A 31 -15.69 -8.17 -3.12
N GLY A 32 -14.75 -7.97 -4.04
CA GLY A 32 -14.81 -8.52 -5.40
C GLY A 32 -15.29 -7.54 -6.47
N GLU A 33 -15.70 -6.33 -6.08
CA GLU A 33 -15.91 -5.26 -7.04
C GLU A 33 -14.60 -4.78 -7.66
N ILE A 34 -14.67 -4.30 -8.91
CA ILE A 34 -13.53 -3.69 -9.59
C ILE A 34 -13.29 -2.32 -8.95
N LEU A 35 -12.05 -2.10 -8.49
CA LEU A 35 -11.59 -0.80 -8.04
C LEU A 35 -11.01 -0.03 -9.23
N ASP A 36 -11.42 1.22 -9.38
CA ASP A 36 -10.74 2.14 -10.29
C ASP A 36 -9.59 2.86 -9.58
N ASP A 37 -8.80 3.64 -10.32
CA ASP A 37 -7.64 4.34 -9.78
C ASP A 37 -8.02 5.31 -8.63
N VAL A 38 -9.22 5.90 -8.67
CA VAL A 38 -9.71 6.82 -7.63
C VAL A 38 -10.02 6.07 -6.33
N ASP A 39 -10.61 4.88 -6.42
CA ASP A 39 -10.81 4.01 -5.26
C ASP A 39 -9.48 3.57 -4.66
N ILE A 40 -8.53 3.19 -5.51
CA ILE A 40 -7.19 2.77 -5.10
C ILE A 40 -6.47 3.92 -4.38
N ASP A 41 -6.51 5.13 -4.92
CA ASP A 41 -5.91 6.32 -4.30
C ASP A 41 -6.48 6.58 -2.89
N LYS A 42 -7.80 6.50 -2.72
CA LYS A 42 -8.45 6.67 -1.42
C LYS A 42 -8.01 5.63 -0.40
N ILE A 43 -7.99 4.36 -0.80
CA ILE A 43 -7.56 3.26 0.08
C ILE A 43 -6.07 3.43 0.44
N LEU A 44 -5.23 3.83 -0.51
CA LEU A 44 -3.82 4.07 -0.28
C LEU A 44 -3.58 5.20 0.74
N VAL A 45 -4.30 6.32 0.59
CA VAL A 45 -4.24 7.45 1.55
C VAL A 45 -4.64 7.00 2.94
N TRP A 46 -5.78 6.30 3.10
CA TRP A 46 -6.23 5.87 4.43
C TRP A 46 -5.30 4.84 5.07
N THR A 47 -4.76 3.93 4.27
CA THR A 47 -3.80 2.93 4.77
C THR A 47 -2.52 3.61 5.26
N TYR A 48 -2.01 4.58 4.52
CA TYR A 48 -0.86 5.38 4.92
C TYR A 48 -1.14 6.21 6.19
N ASP A 49 -2.31 6.81 6.31
CA ASP A 49 -2.70 7.58 7.48
C ASP A 49 -2.86 6.72 8.74
N ASP A 50 -3.48 5.55 8.60
CA ASP A 50 -3.61 4.62 9.72
C ASP A 50 -2.24 4.03 10.13
N PHE A 51 -1.31 3.84 9.18
CA PHE A 51 0.08 3.48 9.50
C PHE A 51 0.81 4.59 10.25
N THR A 52 0.79 5.83 9.75
CA THR A 52 1.49 6.96 10.40
C THR A 52 0.88 7.33 11.76
N ALA A 53 -0.40 7.05 11.97
CA ALA A 53 -1.06 7.17 13.27
C ALA A 53 -0.79 5.98 14.23
N GLY A 54 -0.05 4.95 13.79
CA GLY A 54 0.25 3.76 14.59
C GLY A 54 -0.92 2.79 14.78
N LYS A 55 -1.97 2.89 13.97
CA LYS A 55 -3.13 1.98 14.01
C LYS A 55 -2.90 0.72 13.19
N ASN A 56 -2.14 0.84 12.09
CA ASN A 56 -1.73 -0.27 11.24
C ASN A 56 -0.22 -0.51 11.36
N SER A 57 0.20 -1.75 11.25
CA SER A 57 1.62 -2.11 11.17
C SER A 57 2.20 -1.81 9.78
N LEU A 58 3.53 -1.84 9.67
CA LEU A 58 4.18 -1.75 8.36
C LEU A 58 3.80 -2.93 7.45
N ASP A 59 3.63 -4.12 8.02
CA ASP A 59 3.22 -5.30 7.28
C ASP A 59 1.82 -5.11 6.70
N ASP A 60 0.88 -4.54 7.47
CA ASP A 60 -0.47 -4.23 6.98
C ASP A 60 -0.44 -3.24 5.80
N LEU A 61 0.35 -2.18 5.91
CA LEU A 61 0.56 -1.22 4.82
C LEU A 61 1.14 -1.91 3.58
N SER A 62 2.20 -2.70 3.77
CA SER A 62 2.89 -3.42 2.71
C SER A 62 1.97 -4.39 1.97
N ASP A 63 1.16 -5.16 2.70
CA ASP A 63 0.26 -6.16 2.14
C ASP A 63 -0.92 -5.52 1.40
N ILE A 64 -1.45 -4.41 1.91
CA ILE A 64 -2.50 -3.65 1.19
C ILE A 64 -1.93 -3.04 -0.08
N CYS A 65 -0.75 -2.42 -0.04
CA CYS A 65 -0.08 -1.91 -1.25
C CYS A 65 0.14 -3.01 -2.29
N ASN A 66 0.62 -4.19 -1.85
CA ASN A 66 0.79 -5.34 -2.72
C ASN A 66 -0.54 -5.77 -3.36
N TYR A 67 -1.60 -5.88 -2.56
CA TYR A 67 -2.91 -6.26 -3.08
C TYR A 67 -3.43 -5.25 -4.11
N LEU A 68 -3.40 -3.95 -3.81
CA LEU A 68 -3.79 -2.89 -4.73
C LEU A 68 -2.95 -2.91 -6.02
N HIS A 69 -1.64 -3.16 -5.90
CA HIS A 69 -0.74 -3.31 -7.05
C HIS A 69 -1.21 -4.42 -7.99
N THR A 70 -1.67 -5.56 -7.45
CA THR A 70 -2.19 -6.66 -8.28
C THR A 70 -3.49 -6.34 -9.02
N LEU A 71 -4.23 -5.32 -8.58
CA LEU A 71 -5.48 -4.89 -9.20
C LEU A 71 -5.26 -3.90 -10.36
N LEU A 72 -4.07 -3.30 -10.46
CA LEU A 72 -3.75 -2.44 -11.58
C LEU A 72 -3.75 -3.25 -12.89
N LYS A 73 -4.58 -2.82 -13.84
CA LYS A 73 -4.54 -3.35 -15.21
C LYS A 73 -3.29 -2.78 -15.87
N VAL A 74 -2.29 -3.64 -16.09
CA VAL A 74 -1.00 -3.32 -16.72
C VAL A 74 -1.14 -2.30 -17.84
N SER A 75 -0.52 -1.12 -17.69
CA SER A 75 0.42 -0.54 -18.68
C SER A 75 0.55 0.98 -18.49
N ASN A 76 1.55 1.37 -17.72
CA ASN A 76 2.44 2.53 -17.86
C ASN A 76 2.89 2.87 -16.46
N TYR A 77 4.21 2.93 -16.24
CA TYR A 77 4.89 3.34 -15.01
C TYR A 77 4.33 4.68 -14.49
N SER A 78 3.16 4.61 -13.86
CA SER A 78 2.45 5.75 -13.32
C SER A 78 2.98 6.01 -11.92
N ASP A 79 2.79 7.24 -11.43
CA ASP A 79 3.18 7.54 -10.06
C ASP A 79 2.45 6.62 -9.05
N LEU A 80 1.22 6.18 -9.38
CA LEU A 80 0.45 5.21 -8.60
C LEU A 80 1.11 3.83 -8.60
N GLU A 81 1.43 3.29 -9.78
CA GLU A 81 2.12 1.99 -9.91
C GLU A 81 3.43 2.00 -9.14
N LYS A 82 4.21 3.09 -9.26
CA LYS A 82 5.45 3.29 -8.52
C LYS A 82 5.19 3.31 -7.01
N ALA A 83 4.23 4.10 -6.53
CA ALA A 83 3.92 4.17 -5.10
C ALA A 83 3.49 2.82 -4.52
N LEU A 84 2.67 2.07 -5.25
CA LEU A 84 2.20 0.75 -4.83
C LEU A 84 3.31 -0.31 -4.85
N HIS A 85 4.19 -0.28 -5.86
CA HIS A 85 5.36 -1.15 -5.93
C HIS A 85 6.33 -0.91 -4.76
N TYR A 86 6.71 0.34 -4.51
CA TYR A 86 7.60 0.64 -3.39
C TYR A 86 6.93 0.38 -2.03
N GLY A 87 5.63 0.64 -1.93
CA GLY A 87 4.82 0.29 -0.76
C GLY A 87 4.78 -1.22 -0.51
N SER A 88 4.66 -2.05 -1.54
CA SER A 88 4.57 -3.52 -1.41
C SER A 88 5.84 -4.17 -0.88
N GLU A 89 6.99 -3.54 -1.11
CA GLU A 89 8.31 -4.08 -0.76
C GLU A 89 8.76 -3.70 0.67
N LEU A 90 8.06 -2.79 1.35
CA LEU A 90 8.47 -2.25 2.67
C LEU A 90 8.74 -3.34 3.71
N SER A 91 7.83 -4.32 3.84
CA SER A 91 7.96 -5.41 4.83
C SER A 91 9.13 -6.35 4.54
N PHE A 92 9.46 -6.56 3.26
CA PHE A 92 10.57 -7.43 2.84
C PHE A 92 11.92 -6.85 3.28
N TYR A 93 12.13 -5.56 3.00
CA TYR A 93 13.43 -4.91 3.26
C TYR A 93 13.69 -4.61 4.74
N ILE A 94 12.67 -4.45 5.59
CA ILE A 94 12.90 -4.35 7.04
C ILE A 94 13.40 -5.69 7.63
N ARG A 95 13.05 -6.82 7.03
CA ARG A 95 13.35 -8.15 7.57
C ARG A 95 14.70 -8.71 7.12
N ASP A 96 15.31 -8.14 6.08
CA ASP A 96 16.64 -8.57 5.64
C ASP A 96 17.75 -7.87 6.43
N ILE A 97 18.22 -8.56 7.47
CA ILE A 97 19.29 -8.13 8.39
C ILE A 97 20.65 -8.00 7.66
N LYS A 98 20.80 -8.54 6.45
CA LYS A 98 22.09 -8.61 5.74
C LYS A 98 22.32 -7.56 4.67
N THR A 99 21.29 -6.86 4.22
CA THR A 99 21.39 -5.84 3.18
C THR A 99 21.45 -4.44 3.81
N ARG A 100 22.07 -3.47 3.14
CA ARG A 100 22.08 -2.05 3.54
C ARG A 100 20.66 -1.48 3.34
N THR A 101 19.73 -1.89 4.18
CA THR A 101 18.27 -1.79 3.99
C THR A 101 17.67 -0.45 4.37
N ASP A 102 18.34 0.32 5.22
CA ASP A 102 17.86 1.63 5.69
C ASP A 102 17.61 2.61 4.52
N SER A 103 18.47 2.58 3.50
CA SER A 103 18.36 3.46 2.32
C SER A 103 17.12 3.14 1.48
N PHE A 104 16.82 1.86 1.24
CA PHE A 104 15.69 1.48 0.40
C PHE A 104 14.36 1.69 1.11
N VAL A 105 14.28 1.34 2.40
CA VAL A 105 13.07 1.59 3.21
C VAL A 105 12.79 3.09 3.28
N SER A 106 13.82 3.90 3.51
CA SER A 106 13.69 5.37 3.52
C SER A 106 13.22 5.90 2.16
N GLU A 107 13.82 5.43 1.06
CA GLU A 107 13.44 5.82 -0.30
C GLU A 107 11.99 5.43 -0.63
N SER A 108 11.60 4.20 -0.28
CA SER A 108 10.24 3.68 -0.48
C SER A 108 9.20 4.53 0.27
N MET A 109 9.51 4.87 1.52
CA MET A 109 8.65 5.75 2.34
C MET A 109 8.57 7.17 1.77
N VAL A 110 9.67 7.70 1.21
CA VAL A 110 9.67 9.01 0.54
C VAL A 110 8.78 8.98 -0.70
N ILE A 111 8.95 7.99 -1.58
CA ILE A 111 8.14 7.86 -2.81
C ILE A 111 6.66 7.72 -2.48
N LEU A 112 6.32 6.86 -1.51
CA LEU A 112 4.94 6.69 -1.07
C LEU A 112 4.37 8.00 -0.53
N LYS A 113 5.11 8.69 0.33
CA LYS A 113 4.70 9.99 0.89
C LYS A 113 4.50 11.05 -0.19
N GLU A 114 5.42 11.16 -1.15
CA GLU A 114 5.32 12.12 -2.25
C GLU A 114 4.04 11.90 -3.06
N TYR A 115 3.69 10.64 -3.32
CA TYR A 115 2.45 10.30 -4.01
C TYR A 115 1.20 10.65 -3.20
N ILE A 116 1.17 10.33 -1.90
CA ILE A 116 0.06 10.70 -1.01
C ILE A 116 -0.13 12.22 -0.97
N GLU A 117 0.94 13.00 -0.87
CA GLU A 117 0.85 14.46 -0.88
C GLU A 117 0.38 15.00 -2.24
N LYS A 118 0.74 14.34 -3.34
CA LYS A 118 0.23 14.68 -4.67
C LYS A 118 -1.30 14.51 -4.74
N ILE A 119 -1.84 13.39 -4.27
CA ILE A 119 -3.31 13.14 -4.22
C ILE A 119 -4.00 14.27 -3.43
N ARG A 120 -3.52 14.54 -2.22
CA ARG A 120 -4.11 15.56 -1.32
C ARG A 120 -4.12 16.96 -1.92
N ASN A 121 -3.08 17.30 -2.69
CA ASN A 121 -2.99 18.60 -3.34
C ASN A 121 -3.95 18.73 -4.53
N ILE A 122 -4.29 17.61 -5.18
CA ILE A 122 -5.33 17.60 -6.23
C ILE A 122 -6.70 17.85 -5.59
N GLU A 123 -7.04 17.13 -4.51
CA GLU A 123 -8.33 17.30 -3.80
C GLU A 123 -8.55 18.74 -3.31
N LYS A 124 -7.52 19.36 -2.69
CA LYS A 124 -7.58 20.77 -2.25
C LYS A 124 -7.82 21.75 -3.40
N CYS A 125 -7.35 21.46 -4.60
CA CYS A 125 -7.56 22.33 -5.77
C CYS A 125 -8.98 22.21 -6.33
N GLU A 126 -9.68 21.11 -6.06
CA GLU A 126 -11.05 20.88 -6.51
C GLU A 126 -12.09 21.46 -5.54
N GLU A 127 -11.81 21.49 -4.24
CA GLU A 127 -12.69 22.10 -3.23
C GLU A 127 -12.75 23.64 -3.29
N ASN A 128 -11.79 24.28 -3.97
CA ASN A 128 -11.70 25.75 -4.12
C ASN A 128 -12.24 26.27 -5.47
N LYS A 129 -12.94 25.44 -6.25
CA LYS A 129 -13.57 25.80 -7.52
C LYS A 129 -15.09 25.85 -7.40
#